data_AF-A0A375YNS1-F1
#
_entry.id   AF-A0A375YNS1-F1
#
_cell.length_a   1.000
_cell.length_b   1.000
_cell.length_c   1.000
_cell.angle_alpha   90.00
_cell.angle_beta   90.00
_cell.angle_gamma   90.00
#
_symmetry.space_group_name_H-M   'P 1'
#
loop_
_entity.id
_entity.type
_entity.pdbx_description
1 polymer ?
#
loop_
_entity_poly.entity_id
_entity_poly.type
_entity_poly.pdbx_seq_one_letter_code
_entity_poly.pdbx_strand_id
1 'polypeptide(L)'
;MTSNLDARLASYSSPVLSIFRIVFGLLFTLHGAQKILAWPTGMQTAPGVFDGPAVPVGTWPYWWAGIIELVLGILITVGLFTRIAAFIACGHMAVAYFWQHFPKSFFPLENGGEGAVLFCFGFLLLTAMGAGVWSVDAVRQRGRVVGRT
;
A
#
# COMPACT_ATOMS: atom_id res chain seq x y z
N MET A 1 6.55 30.68 19.08
CA MET A 1 7.28 29.39 19.06
C MET A 1 6.62 28.36 18.14
N THR A 2 5.29 28.25 18.08
CA THR A 2 4.55 27.34 17.18
C THR A 2 4.85 27.56 15.69
N SER A 3 4.93 28.82 15.25
CA SER A 3 5.22 29.15 13.84
C SER A 3 6.55 28.60 13.30
N ASN A 4 7.57 28.44 14.16
CA ASN A 4 8.86 27.89 13.74
C ASN A 4 8.80 26.37 13.60
N LEU A 5 8.06 25.70 14.50
CA LEU A 5 7.82 24.26 14.43
C LEU A 5 7.00 23.89 13.19
N ASP A 6 5.94 24.64 12.90
CA ASP A 6 5.08 24.40 11.73
C ASP A 6 5.87 24.52 10.42
N ALA A 7 6.72 25.55 10.30
CA ALA A 7 7.60 25.74 9.14
C ALA A 7 8.61 24.58 8.99
N ARG A 8 9.15 24.07 10.11
CA ARG A 8 10.08 22.93 10.12
C ARG A 8 9.37 21.65 9.69
N LEU A 9 8.19 21.36 10.21
CA LEU A 9 7.41 20.18 9.82
C LEU A 9 6.99 20.23 8.35
N ALA A 10 6.57 21.41 7.86
CA ALA A 10 6.22 21.60 6.46
C ALA A 10 7.39 21.29 5.51
N SER A 11 8.64 21.62 5.90
CA SER A 11 9.83 21.31 5.10
C SER A 11 10.10 19.81 4.93
N TYR A 12 9.62 18.98 5.86
CA TYR A 12 9.79 17.52 5.82
C TYR A 12 8.64 16.77 5.17
N SER A 13 7.59 17.47 4.70
CA SER A 13 6.41 16.87 4.09
C SER A 13 6.73 15.86 2.97
N SER A 14 7.70 16.17 2.10
CA SER A 14 8.04 15.30 0.96
C SER A 14 8.88 14.06 1.34
N PRO A 15 9.94 14.17 2.18
CA PRO A 15 10.60 12.99 2.76
C PRO A 15 9.64 12.10 3.54
N VAL A 16 8.77 12.68 4.37
CA VAL A 16 7.80 11.92 5.17
C VAL A 16 6.78 11.21 4.28
N LEU A 17 6.31 11.84 3.21
CA LEU A 17 5.46 11.19 2.20
C LEU A 17 6.17 10.00 1.54
N SER A 18 7.48 10.11 1.31
CA SER A 18 8.27 9.01 0.74
C SER A 18 8.37 7.82 1.71
N ILE A 19 8.58 8.10 3.00
CA ILE A 19 8.58 7.07 4.06
C ILE A 19 7.20 6.40 4.15
N PHE A 20 6.13 7.21 4.18
CA PHE A 20 4.76 6.71 4.18
C PHE A 20 4.52 5.76 3.00
N ARG A 21 4.90 6.17 1.79
CA ARG A 21 4.80 5.35 0.58
C ARG A 21 5.56 4.02 0.72
N ILE A 22 6.81 4.06 1.18
CA ILE A 22 7.66 2.87 1.34
C ILE A 22 7.05 1.91 2.35
N VAL A 23 6.62 2.40 3.51
CA VAL A 23 6.03 1.55 4.57
C VAL A 23 4.73 0.91 4.08
N PHE A 24 3.80 1.68 3.53
CA PHE A 24 2.53 1.14 3.02
C PHE A 24 2.75 0.15 1.88
N GLY A 25 3.64 0.46 0.94
CA GLY A 25 3.99 -0.43 -0.16
C GLY A 25 4.61 -1.75 0.34
N LEU A 26 5.52 -1.69 1.31
CA LEU A 26 6.17 -2.87 1.88
C LEU A 26 5.18 -3.76 2.62
N LEU A 27 4.34 -3.18 3.48
CA LEU A 27 3.33 -3.96 4.21
C LEU A 27 2.35 -4.65 3.26
N PHE A 28 1.94 -3.96 2.19
CA PHE A 28 1.08 -4.54 1.16
C PHE A 28 1.79 -5.65 0.36
N THR A 29 3.07 -5.46 0.07
CA THR A 29 3.93 -6.48 -0.54
C THR A 29 3.98 -7.73 0.34
N LEU A 30 4.10 -7.56 1.66
CA LEU A 30 4.11 -8.68 2.61
C LEU A 30 2.77 -9.42 2.62
N HIS A 31 1.63 -8.71 2.55
CA HIS A 31 0.32 -9.37 2.43
C HIS A 31 0.21 -10.23 1.16
N GLY A 32 0.77 -9.76 0.05
CA GLY A 32 0.84 -10.52 -1.20
C GLY A 32 1.82 -11.68 -1.11
N ALA A 33 3.02 -11.46 -0.56
CA ALA A 33 4.05 -12.48 -0.37
C ALA A 33 3.57 -13.62 0.53
N GLN A 34 2.79 -13.31 1.56
CA GLN A 34 2.20 -14.31 2.44
C GLN A 34 1.22 -15.22 1.68
N LYS A 35 0.40 -14.63 0.80
CA LYS A 35 -0.56 -15.38 -0.02
C LYS A 35 0.13 -16.19 -1.12
N ILE A 36 1.16 -15.67 -1.77
CA ILE A 36 1.77 -16.28 -2.96
C ILE A 36 2.98 -17.14 -2.65
N LEU A 37 3.79 -16.74 -1.67
CA LEU A 37 5.09 -17.31 -1.36
C LEU A 37 5.13 -18.01 0.01
N ALA A 38 4.05 -17.96 0.78
CA ALA A 38 4.02 -18.36 2.19
C ALA A 38 5.10 -17.68 3.04
N TRP A 39 5.53 -16.47 2.67
CA TRP A 39 6.61 -15.74 3.34
C TRP A 39 6.15 -14.36 3.79
N PRO A 40 6.50 -13.93 5.01
CA PRO A 40 7.19 -14.68 6.07
C PRO A 40 6.35 -15.81 6.69
N THR A 41 6.98 -16.95 7.02
CA THR A 41 6.31 -18.11 7.66
C THR A 41 6.11 -17.90 9.15
N GLY A 42 5.05 -18.47 9.74
CA GLY A 42 4.84 -18.51 11.20
C GLY A 42 4.21 -17.25 11.81
N MET A 43 3.61 -16.38 10.99
CA MET A 43 2.87 -15.20 11.46
C MET A 43 1.45 -15.58 11.90
N GLN A 44 1.35 -16.22 13.06
CA GLN A 44 0.10 -16.51 13.78
C GLN A 44 -0.37 -15.31 14.62
N THR A 45 -0.51 -14.12 14.05
CA THR A 45 -0.71 -12.93 14.90
C THR A 45 -1.49 -11.81 14.21
N ALA A 46 -2.78 -12.03 13.93
CA ALA A 46 -3.86 -11.03 14.05
C ALA A 46 -5.11 -11.45 13.23
N PRO A 47 -6.31 -11.04 13.66
CA PRO A 47 -7.51 -11.12 12.82
C PRO A 47 -7.28 -10.44 11.47
N GLY A 48 -7.61 -11.13 10.37
CA GLY A 48 -7.46 -10.59 9.01
C GLY A 48 -6.11 -10.84 8.34
N VAL A 49 -5.17 -11.50 9.02
CA VAL A 49 -3.90 -11.98 8.44
C VAL A 49 -4.07 -13.41 7.91
N PHE A 50 -3.57 -13.69 6.71
CA PHE A 50 -3.68 -15.00 6.06
C PHE A 50 -2.75 -16.04 6.71
N ASP A 51 -3.17 -16.70 7.77
CA ASP A 51 -2.33 -17.73 8.40
C ASP A 51 -2.49 -19.07 7.68
N GLY A 52 -1.51 -19.45 6.84
CA GLY A 52 -1.57 -20.70 6.08
C GLY A 52 -0.43 -20.91 5.09
N PRO A 53 -0.36 -22.11 4.48
CA PRO A 53 0.53 -22.35 3.35
C PRO A 53 0.17 -21.43 2.17
N ALA A 54 1.07 -21.30 1.20
CA ALA A 54 0.82 -20.50 0.01
C ALA A 54 -0.53 -20.90 -0.63
N VAL A 55 -1.31 -19.90 -1.02
CA VAL A 55 -2.61 -20.10 -1.65
C VAL A 55 -2.39 -20.88 -2.95
N PRO A 56 -3.08 -22.00 -3.17
CA PRO A 56 -2.95 -22.75 -4.41
C PRO A 56 -3.21 -21.89 -5.65
N VAL A 57 -2.42 -22.10 -6.70
CA VAL A 57 -2.46 -21.31 -7.93
C VAL A 57 -3.87 -21.28 -8.52
N GLY A 58 -4.35 -20.09 -8.85
CA GLY A 58 -5.67 -19.86 -9.45
C GLY A 58 -6.84 -19.83 -8.47
N THR A 59 -6.61 -20.02 -7.16
CA THR A 59 -7.70 -20.01 -6.16
C THR A 59 -8.38 -18.65 -6.07
N TRP A 60 -9.68 -18.62 -6.30
CA TRP A 60 -10.49 -17.41 -6.15
C TRP A 60 -10.94 -17.20 -4.69
N PRO A 61 -10.93 -15.96 -4.15
CA PRO A 61 -10.30 -14.73 -4.70
C PRO A 61 -8.83 -14.57 -4.27
N TYR A 62 -8.36 -15.38 -3.31
CA TYR A 62 -7.15 -15.08 -2.54
C TYR A 62 -5.85 -15.12 -3.34
N TRP A 63 -5.73 -15.99 -4.36
CA TRP A 63 -4.52 -16.05 -5.17
C TRP A 63 -4.39 -14.80 -6.04
N TRP A 64 -5.48 -14.34 -6.65
CA TRP A 64 -5.51 -13.11 -7.43
C TRP A 64 -5.26 -11.88 -6.56
N ALA A 65 -5.86 -11.83 -5.36
CA ALA A 65 -5.57 -10.79 -4.38
C ALA A 65 -4.08 -10.75 -4.03
N GLY A 66 -3.46 -11.90 -3.80
CA GLY A 66 -2.04 -12.01 -3.49
C GLY A 66 -1.13 -11.46 -4.59
N ILE A 67 -1.42 -11.75 -5.87
CA ILE A 67 -0.66 -11.19 -6.99
C ILE A 67 -0.80 -9.68 -7.07
N ILE A 68 -2.04 -9.17 -6.96
CA ILE A 68 -2.31 -7.72 -7.00
C ILE A 68 -1.54 -7.02 -5.88
N GLU A 69 -1.62 -7.55 -4.66
CA GLU A 69 -0.94 -7.00 -3.49
C GLU A 69 0.57 -7.00 -3.64
N LEU A 70 1.14 -8.10 -4.12
CA LEU A 70 2.58 -8.24 -4.30
C LEU A 70 3.10 -7.27 -5.36
N VAL A 71 2.47 -7.25 -6.55
CA VAL A 71 2.92 -6.44 -7.68
C VAL A 71 2.74 -4.95 -7.40
N LEU A 72 1.55 -4.53 -6.97
CA LEU A 72 1.28 -3.12 -6.67
C LEU A 72 2.08 -2.65 -5.46
N GLY A 73 2.26 -3.51 -4.44
CA GLY A 73 3.08 -3.21 -3.27
C GLY A 73 4.53 -2.89 -3.66
N ILE A 74 5.14 -3.67 -4.55
CA ILE A 74 6.50 -3.43 -5.04
C ILE A 74 6.56 -2.12 -5.84
N LEU A 75 5.62 -1.90 -6.76
CA LEU A 75 5.57 -0.67 -7.56
C LEU A 75 5.43 0.58 -6.69
N ILE A 76 4.56 0.53 -5.68
CA ILE A 76 4.36 1.62 -4.71
C ILE A 76 5.62 1.81 -3.86
N THR A 77 6.21 0.73 -3.34
CA THR A 77 7.42 0.80 -2.51
C THR A 77 8.56 1.52 -3.24
N VAL A 78 8.86 1.09 -4.47
CA VAL A 78 9.92 1.67 -5.30
C VAL A 78 9.56 3.08 -5.79
N GLY A 79 8.27 3.42 -5.80
CA GLY A 79 7.79 4.70 -6.28
C GLY A 79 7.79 4.77 -7.81
N LEU A 80 7.35 3.69 -8.46
CA LEU A 80 7.21 3.58 -9.91
C LEU A 80 5.73 3.58 -10.28
N PHE A 81 5.31 4.52 -11.13
CA PHE A 81 3.90 4.73 -11.49
C PHE A 81 2.99 4.86 -10.26
N THR A 82 3.46 5.55 -9.21
CA THR A 82 2.84 5.49 -7.87
C THR A 82 1.36 5.85 -7.88
N ARG A 83 0.96 6.88 -8.63
CA ARG A 83 -0.45 7.31 -8.67
C ARG A 83 -1.37 6.24 -9.23
N ILE A 84 -0.95 5.58 -10.32
CA ILE A 84 -1.73 4.54 -10.98
C ILE A 84 -1.77 3.28 -10.09
N ALA A 85 -0.61 2.85 -9.60
CA ALA A 85 -0.51 1.67 -8.74
C ALA A 85 -1.31 1.84 -7.44
N ALA A 86 -1.22 3.02 -6.80
CA ALA A 86 -1.97 3.33 -5.58
C ALA A 86 -3.48 3.41 -5.84
N PHE A 87 -3.93 3.96 -6.97
CA PHE A 87 -5.35 4.00 -7.29
C PHE A 87 -5.95 2.59 -7.42
N ILE A 88 -5.24 1.68 -8.10
CA ILE A 88 -5.68 0.29 -8.24
C ILE A 88 -5.65 -0.41 -6.88
N ALA A 89 -4.61 -0.22 -6.07
CA ALA A 89 -4.50 -0.80 -4.73
C ALA A 89 -5.60 -0.29 -3.78
N CYS A 90 -5.96 0.98 -3.89
CA CYS A 90 -7.10 1.59 -3.19
C CYS A 90 -8.41 0.88 -3.56
N GLY A 91 -8.70 0.72 -4.86
CA GLY A 91 -9.89 0.03 -5.33
C GLY A 91 -9.95 -1.44 -4.88
N HIS A 92 -8.82 -2.15 -4.97
CA HIS A 92 -8.68 -3.53 -4.50
C HIS A 92 -9.05 -3.66 -3.01
N MET A 93 -8.53 -2.77 -2.16
CA MET A 93 -8.83 -2.77 -0.73
C MET A 93 -10.27 -2.35 -0.40
N ALA A 94 -10.86 -1.44 -1.18
CA ALA A 94 -12.28 -1.12 -1.07
C ALA A 94 -13.16 -2.34 -1.36
N VAL A 95 -12.86 -3.07 -2.46
CA VAL A 95 -13.56 -4.32 -2.81
C VAL A 95 -13.37 -5.37 -1.71
N ALA A 96 -12.15 -5.53 -1.19
CA ALA A 96 -11.88 -6.44 -0.09
C ALA A 96 -12.73 -6.12 1.15
N TYR A 97 -12.84 -4.85 1.54
CA TYR A 97 -13.67 -4.44 2.67
C TYR A 97 -15.16 -4.77 2.44
N PHE A 98 -15.75 -4.28 1.35
CA PHE A 98 -17.18 -4.45 1.10
C PHE A 98 -17.59 -5.91 0.83
N TRP A 99 -16.70 -6.72 0.26
CA TRP A 99 -17.01 -8.11 -0.06
C TRP A 99 -16.65 -9.06 1.09
N GLN A 100 -15.49 -8.92 1.75
CA GLN A 100 -14.98 -9.90 2.71
C GLN A 100 -15.19 -9.51 4.18
N HIS A 101 -15.36 -8.23 4.48
CA HIS A 101 -15.42 -7.72 5.85
C HIS A 101 -16.79 -7.18 6.22
N PHE A 102 -17.35 -6.30 5.39
CA PHE A 102 -18.66 -5.66 5.64
C PHE A 102 -19.81 -6.65 5.91
N PRO A 103 -19.90 -7.84 5.25
CA PRO A 103 -20.96 -8.79 5.57
C PRO A 103 -20.88 -9.42 6.97
N LYS A 104 -19.72 -9.33 7.66
CA LYS A 104 -19.52 -9.90 8.99
C LYS A 104 -19.96 -8.95 10.11
N SER A 105 -19.72 -7.65 9.93
CA SER A 105 -20.24 -6.56 10.76
C SER A 105 -20.04 -5.24 10.02
N PHE A 106 -20.83 -4.22 10.34
CA PHE A 106 -20.62 -2.87 9.83
C PHE A 106 -19.32 -2.26 10.38
N PHE A 107 -18.97 -2.54 11.64
CA PHE A 107 -17.81 -1.91 12.29
C PHE A 107 -16.51 -2.64 11.93
N PRO A 108 -15.49 -1.94 11.37
CA PRO A 108 -14.19 -2.54 11.03
C PRO A 108 -13.54 -3.30 12.18
N LEU A 109 -13.68 -2.76 13.40
CA LEU A 109 -13.13 -3.33 14.64
C LEU A 109 -13.70 -4.72 14.95
N GLU A 110 -14.95 -4.99 14.55
CA GLU A 110 -15.61 -6.27 14.78
C GLU A 110 -15.43 -7.25 13.61
N ASN A 111 -15.24 -6.75 12.39
CA ASN A 111 -15.15 -7.58 11.19
C ASN A 111 -13.71 -7.87 10.70
N GLY A 112 -12.70 -7.37 11.41
CA GLY A 112 -11.28 -7.51 11.06
C GLY A 112 -10.86 -6.74 9.81
N GLY A 113 -11.66 -5.76 9.38
CA GLY A 113 -11.51 -4.99 8.15
C GLY A 113 -10.76 -3.67 8.32
N GLU A 114 -10.26 -3.38 9.53
CA GLU A 114 -9.48 -2.17 9.83
C GLU A 114 -8.28 -2.02 8.87
N GLY A 115 -7.55 -3.09 8.62
CA GLY A 115 -6.45 -3.10 7.67
C GLY A 115 -6.89 -2.72 6.25
N ALA A 116 -8.00 -3.28 5.77
CA ALA A 116 -8.54 -2.95 4.45
C ALA A 116 -8.90 -1.46 4.33
N VAL A 117 -9.51 -0.87 5.37
CA VAL A 117 -9.83 0.56 5.41
C VAL A 117 -8.56 1.41 5.43
N LEU A 118 -7.60 1.08 6.29
CA LEU A 118 -6.33 1.82 6.42
C LEU A 118 -5.54 1.80 5.11
N PHE A 119 -5.38 0.64 4.48
CA PHE A 119 -4.72 0.54 3.18
C PHE A 119 -5.49 1.29 2.10
N CYS A 120 -6.83 1.17 2.05
CA CYS A 120 -7.65 1.89 1.08
C CYS A 120 -7.39 3.41 1.13
N PHE A 121 -7.53 4.02 2.30
CA PHE A 121 -7.32 5.47 2.45
C PHE A 121 -5.85 5.88 2.36
N GLY A 122 -4.90 5.04 2.80
CA GLY A 122 -3.48 5.31 2.61
C GLY A 122 -3.07 5.34 1.14
N PHE A 123 -3.61 4.42 0.33
CA PHE A 123 -3.39 4.44 -1.12
C PHE A 123 -4.17 5.55 -1.83
N LEU A 124 -5.36 5.92 -1.34
CA LEU A 124 -6.06 7.10 -1.84
C LEU A 124 -5.23 8.37 -1.63
N LEU A 125 -4.61 8.52 -0.45
CA LEU A 125 -3.69 9.62 -0.17
C LEU A 125 -2.52 9.64 -1.16
N LEU A 126 -1.87 8.50 -1.41
CA LEU A 126 -0.77 8.40 -2.39
C LEU A 126 -1.23 8.66 -3.83
N THR A 127 -2.48 8.33 -4.17
CA THR A 127 -3.07 8.67 -5.47
C THR A 127 -3.15 10.18 -5.65
N ALA A 128 -3.58 10.91 -4.62
CA ALA A 128 -3.71 12.37 -4.65
C ALA A 128 -2.35 13.09 -4.55
N MET A 129 -1.52 12.69 -3.58
CA MET A 129 -0.26 13.36 -3.23
C MET A 129 0.92 12.96 -4.14
N GLY A 130 0.88 11.76 -4.73
CA GLY A 130 1.93 11.24 -5.60
C GLY A 130 3.08 10.53 -4.86
N ALA A 131 4.23 10.44 -5.52
CA ALA A 131 5.29 9.51 -5.15
C ALA A 131 6.28 10.02 -4.08
N GLY A 132 6.38 11.32 -3.83
CA GLY A 132 7.41 11.90 -2.94
C GLY A 132 8.82 11.93 -3.56
N VAL A 133 9.77 12.58 -2.88
CA VAL A 133 11.14 12.85 -3.38
C VAL A 133 12.00 11.60 -3.56
N TRP A 134 11.81 10.56 -2.74
CA TRP A 134 12.59 9.31 -2.85
C TRP A 134 11.83 8.28 -3.69
N SER A 135 11.48 8.62 -4.93
CA SER A 135 10.78 7.75 -5.87
C SER A 135 11.55 7.60 -7.18
N VAL A 136 11.42 6.45 -7.84
CA VAL A 136 11.90 6.28 -9.22
C VAL A 136 11.20 7.27 -10.17
N ASP A 137 9.91 7.57 -9.94
CA ASP A 137 9.18 8.59 -10.69
C ASP A 137 9.86 9.97 -10.61
N ALA A 138 10.32 10.39 -9.42
CA ALA A 138 11.04 11.66 -9.25
C ALA A 138 12.40 11.67 -9.98
N VAL A 139 13.13 10.54 -9.98
CA VAL A 139 14.40 10.41 -10.72
C VAL A 139 14.16 10.53 -12.22
N ARG A 140 13.12 9.87 -12.75
CA ARG A 140 12.75 9.93 -14.19
C ARG A 140 12.35 11.34 -14.62
N GLN A 141 11.63 12.08 -13.77
CA GLN A 141 11.25 13.46 -14.06
C GLN A 141 12.47 14.40 -14.09
N ARG A 142 13.43 14.26 -13.16
CA ARG A 142 14.68 15.03 -13.19
C ARG A 142 15.51 14.77 -14.45
N GLY A 143 15.65 13.50 -14.85
CA GLY A 143 16.37 13.15 -16.08
C GLY A 143 15.78 13.76 -17.35
N ARG A 144 14.44 13.90 -17.41
CA ARG A 144 13.75 14.58 -18.53
C ARG A 144 13.96 16.09 -18.57
N VAL A 145 14.21 16.72 -17.43
CA VAL A 145 14.50 18.17 -17.35
C VAL A 145 15.94 18.44 -17.80
N VAL A 146 16.90 17.62 -17.34
CA VAL A 146 18.33 17.76 -17.69
C VAL A 146 18.60 17.45 -19.17
N GLY A 147 17.90 16.49 -19.78
CA GLY A 147 18.06 16.19 -21.20
C GLY A 147 17.43 17.19 -22.17
N ARG A 148 16.81 18.27 -21.68
CA ARG A 148 16.15 19.32 -22.48
C ARG A 148 16.87 20.67 -22.44
N THR A 149 17.97 20.78 -21.69
CA THR A 149 18.84 21.96 -21.61
C THR A 149 20.14 21.70 -22.35
#